data_AF-A0A450VAN6-F1
#
_entry.id   AF-A0A450VAN6-F1
#
_cell.length_a   1.000
_cell.length_b   1.000
_cell.length_c   1.000
_cell.angle_alpha   90.00
_cell.angle_beta   90.00
_cell.angle_gamma   90.00
#
_symmetry.space_group_name_H-M   'P 1'
#
loop_
_entity.id
_entity.type
_entity.pdbx_description
1 polymer ?
#
loop_
_entity_poly.entity_id
_entity_poly.type
_entity_poly.pdbx_seq_one_letter_code
_entity_poly.pdbx_strand_id
1 'polypeptide(L)'
;FEEGVVDYIFEQTGGQPWLVNALGREACFRAEGERDRSRPITLRVMTEARERLIERRDTHLDQLGDKLKEPRVHRVIARMLADTPGEGDTLPEDDLQYLEDLGLIRTRPGLAIANPIYREVIPRTLTWTTQVQIPQEPAWYIKEDGSLDMPKLLENFQQFFREN
;
A
#
# COMPACT_ATOMS: atom_id res chain seq x y z
N PHE A 1 -13.81 22.42 0.63
CA PHE A 1 -14.03 20.97 0.64
C PHE A 1 -15.52 20.73 0.74
N GLU A 2 -16.03 19.73 0.04
CA GLU A 2 -17.36 19.19 0.34
C GLU A 2 -17.36 18.48 1.70
N GLU A 3 -18.55 18.21 2.22
CA GLU A 3 -18.75 17.46 3.47
C GLU A 3 -18.11 16.06 3.38
N GLY A 4 -17.54 15.59 4.49
CA GLY A 4 -16.89 14.28 4.60
C GLY A 4 -15.49 14.15 3.97
N VAL A 5 -15.03 15.12 3.16
CA VAL A 5 -13.70 15.02 2.54
C VAL A 5 -12.57 15.09 3.56
N VAL A 6 -12.70 15.94 4.58
CA VAL A 6 -11.69 16.06 5.64
C VAL A 6 -11.61 14.78 6.47
N ASP A 7 -12.77 14.20 6.81
CA ASP A 7 -12.85 12.94 7.55
C ASP A 7 -12.22 11.80 6.76
N TYR A 8 -12.51 11.73 5.44
CA TYR A 8 -11.87 10.78 4.55
C TYR A 8 -10.35 10.94 4.52
N ILE A 9 -9.82 12.17 4.40
CA ILE A 9 -8.37 12.41 4.45
C ILE A 9 -7.80 11.90 5.77
N PHE A 10 -8.45 12.20 6.90
CA PHE A 10 -7.98 11.75 8.20
C PHE A 10 -7.99 10.22 8.32
N GLU A 11 -9.05 9.57 7.85
CA GLU A 11 -9.17 8.11 7.81
C GLU A 11 -8.04 7.48 6.98
N GLN A 12 -7.82 7.98 5.76
CA GLN A 12 -6.86 7.39 4.82
C GLN A 12 -5.41 7.59 5.24
N THR A 13 -5.11 8.65 6.00
CA THR A 13 -3.74 9.05 6.36
C THR A 13 -3.38 8.77 7.81
N GLY A 14 -4.37 8.57 8.68
CA GLY A 14 -4.17 8.58 10.13
C GLY A 14 -3.68 9.93 10.66
N GLY A 15 -3.88 11.01 9.91
CA GLY A 15 -3.44 12.36 10.27
C GLY A 15 -1.96 12.65 10.01
N GLN A 16 -1.24 11.77 9.32
CA GLN A 16 0.19 11.96 9.08
C GLN A 16 0.45 13.13 8.12
N PRO A 17 1.22 14.17 8.54
CA PRO A 17 1.35 15.40 7.77
C PRO A 17 1.84 15.20 6.34
N TRP A 18 2.77 14.27 6.13
CA TRP A 18 3.33 14.03 4.81
C TRP A 18 2.32 13.37 3.86
N LEU A 19 1.51 12.42 4.33
CA LEU A 19 0.45 11.79 3.53
C LEU A 19 -0.67 12.79 3.23
N VAL A 20 -1.07 13.59 4.22
CA VAL A 20 -2.06 14.67 4.04
C VAL A 20 -1.58 15.65 2.97
N ASN A 21 -0.31 16.07 3.03
CA ASN A 21 0.29 16.95 2.04
C ASN A 21 0.38 16.30 0.66
N ALA A 22 0.71 15.01 0.58
CA ALA A 22 0.78 14.27 -0.67
C ALA A 22 -0.60 14.19 -1.35
N LEU A 23 -1.65 13.83 -0.60
CA LEU A 23 -3.03 13.84 -1.09
C LEU A 23 -3.49 15.23 -1.55
N GLY A 24 -3.22 16.26 -0.74
CA GLY A 24 -3.56 17.63 -1.11
C GLY A 24 -2.82 18.10 -2.37
N ARG A 25 -1.55 17.71 -2.53
CA ARG A 25 -0.78 18.04 -3.73
C ARG A 25 -1.34 17.33 -4.96
N GLU A 26 -1.66 16.05 -4.84
CA GLU A 26 -2.21 15.24 -5.92
C GLU A 26 -3.58 15.77 -6.36
N ALA A 27 -4.48 16.03 -5.40
CA ALA A 27 -5.82 16.55 -5.64
C ALA A 27 -5.80 17.95 -6.28
N CYS A 28 -4.96 18.88 -5.82
CA CYS A 28 -5.01 20.27 -6.27
C CYS A 28 -4.15 20.58 -7.51
N PHE A 29 -3.09 19.80 -7.78
CA PHE A 29 -2.11 20.18 -8.81
C PHE A 29 -1.91 19.16 -9.93
N ARG A 30 -2.24 17.89 -9.67
CA ARG A 30 -2.01 16.77 -10.60
C ARG A 30 -3.30 16.16 -11.14
N ALA A 31 -4.42 16.29 -10.44
CA ALA A 31 -5.74 16.02 -11.00
C ALA A 31 -6.11 17.05 -12.07
N GLU A 32 -6.45 16.60 -13.27
CA GLU A 32 -6.91 17.49 -14.34
C GLU A 32 -8.21 18.20 -13.93
N GLY A 33 -8.28 19.51 -14.18
CA GLY A 33 -9.46 20.34 -13.86
C GLY A 33 -9.50 20.91 -12.43
N GLU A 34 -8.62 20.49 -11.52
CA GLU A 34 -8.69 20.86 -10.08
C GLU A 34 -7.73 21.99 -9.67
N ARG A 35 -7.15 22.70 -10.66
CA ARG A 35 -6.41 23.96 -10.42
C ARG A 35 -7.31 25.17 -10.23
N ASP A 36 -8.60 25.01 -10.50
CA ASP A 36 -9.61 26.05 -10.29
C ASP A 36 -9.99 26.14 -8.81
N ARG A 37 -9.56 27.23 -8.17
CA ARG A 37 -9.78 27.48 -6.74
C ARG A 37 -11.24 27.80 -6.39
N SER A 38 -12.09 28.04 -7.39
CA SER A 38 -13.52 28.28 -7.19
C SER A 38 -14.33 26.99 -7.02
N ARG A 39 -13.76 25.84 -7.41
CA ARG A 39 -14.41 24.54 -7.31
C ARG A 39 -14.05 23.86 -5.98
N PRO A 40 -15.02 23.33 -5.22
CA PRO A 40 -14.72 22.59 -4.01
C PRO A 40 -14.12 21.23 -4.36
N ILE A 41 -13.11 20.81 -3.58
CA ILE A 41 -12.60 19.44 -3.63
C ILE A 41 -13.68 18.49 -3.10
N THR A 42 -14.02 17.51 -3.94
CA THR A 42 -15.05 16.48 -3.69
C THR A 42 -14.44 15.18 -3.17
N LEU A 43 -15.26 14.28 -2.63
CA LEU A 43 -14.80 12.93 -2.25
C LEU A 43 -14.24 12.14 -3.44
N ARG A 44 -14.84 12.30 -4.62
CA ARG A 44 -14.37 11.65 -5.85
C ARG A 44 -12.95 12.10 -6.19
N VAL A 45 -12.69 13.40 -6.19
CA VAL A 45 -11.35 13.96 -6.46
C VAL A 45 -10.33 13.42 -5.46
N MET A 46 -10.69 13.35 -4.18
CA MET A 46 -9.78 12.86 -3.14
C MET A 46 -9.54 11.35 -3.22
N THR A 47 -10.56 10.58 -3.62
CA THR A 47 -10.43 9.12 -3.84
C THR A 47 -9.51 8.85 -5.03
N GLU A 48 -9.73 9.53 -6.16
CA GLU A 48 -8.86 9.42 -7.32
C GLU A 48 -7.41 9.86 -7.02
N ALA A 49 -7.23 10.90 -6.20
CA ALA A 49 -5.91 11.34 -5.77
C ALA A 49 -5.20 10.28 -4.92
N ARG A 50 -5.93 9.61 -4.01
CA ARG A 50 -5.41 8.47 -3.25
C ARG A 50 -4.98 7.33 -4.15
N GLU A 51 -5.80 6.92 -5.12
CA GLU A 51 -5.47 5.84 -6.05
C GLU A 51 -4.19 6.17 -6.83
N ARG A 52 -4.10 7.37 -7.40
CA ARG A 52 -2.89 7.82 -8.11
C ARG A 52 -1.66 7.85 -7.21
N LEU A 53 -1.81 8.26 -5.95
CA LEU A 53 -0.72 8.25 -4.97
C LEU A 53 -0.20 6.82 -4.72
N ILE A 54 -1.10 5.85 -4.58
CA ILE A 54 -0.77 4.42 -4.39
C ILE A 54 -0.12 3.83 -5.65
N GLU A 55 -0.70 4.10 -6.83
CA GLU A 55 -0.21 3.58 -8.12
C GLU A 55 1.16 4.13 -8.49
N ARG A 56 1.36 5.45 -8.38
CA ARG A 56 2.58 6.12 -8.88
C ARG A 56 3.84 5.78 -8.10
N ARG A 57 3.72 5.21 -6.90
CA ARG A 57 4.85 5.07 -5.98
C ARG A 57 5.64 6.37 -5.92
N ASP A 58 4.98 7.47 -5.56
CA ASP A 58 5.62 8.80 -5.46
C ASP A 58 6.97 8.66 -4.72
N THR A 59 7.96 9.49 -5.04
CA THR A 59 9.35 9.42 -4.51
C THR A 59 9.46 9.35 -2.97
N HIS A 60 8.38 9.68 -2.24
CA HIS A 60 8.29 9.53 -0.79
C HIS A 60 7.82 8.13 -0.34
N LEU A 61 7.02 7.42 -1.14
CA LEU A 61 6.77 5.98 -0.98
C LEU A 61 8.00 5.14 -1.32
N ASP A 62 8.92 5.66 -2.15
CA ASP A 62 10.23 5.03 -2.34
C ASP A 62 11.06 5.04 -1.05
N GLN A 63 11.04 6.16 -0.31
CA GLN A 63 11.68 6.24 1.03
C GLN A 63 11.05 5.25 2.01
N LEU A 64 9.72 5.06 1.95
CA LEU A 64 9.06 4.00 2.70
C LEU A 64 9.58 2.62 2.26
N GLY A 65 9.74 2.38 0.96
CA GLY A 65 10.32 1.15 0.43
C GLY A 65 11.73 0.88 0.97
N ASP A 66 12.58 1.89 1.06
CA ASP A 66 13.91 1.76 1.66
C ASP A 66 13.86 1.48 3.16
N LYS A 67 12.94 2.12 3.89
CA LYS A 67 12.69 1.81 5.31
C LYS A 67 12.17 0.40 5.53
N LEU A 68 11.34 -0.12 4.62
CA LEU A 68 10.83 -1.49 4.69
C LEU A 68 11.93 -2.56 4.48
N LYS A 69 13.07 -2.19 3.89
CA LYS A 69 14.25 -3.09 3.77
C LYS A 69 15.05 -3.20 5.07
N GLU A 70 14.88 -2.28 6.03
CA GLU A 70 15.59 -2.36 7.30
C GLU A 70 15.19 -3.66 8.03
N PRO A 71 16.15 -4.50 8.49
CA PRO A 71 15.83 -5.82 9.05
C PRO A 71 14.83 -5.79 10.20
N ARG A 72 14.87 -4.72 11.02
CA ARG A 72 13.95 -4.50 12.13
C ARG A 72 12.52 -4.17 11.69
N VAL A 73 12.38 -3.37 10.63
CA VAL A 73 11.08 -3.01 10.05
C VAL A 73 10.50 -4.20 9.30
N HIS A 74 11.30 -4.83 8.45
CA HIS A 74 10.90 -6.00 7.68
C HIS A 74 10.38 -7.13 8.60
N ARG A 75 11.09 -7.43 9.70
CA ARG A 75 10.69 -8.47 10.66
C ARG A 75 9.29 -8.23 11.23
N VAL A 76 9.00 -7.01 11.71
CA VAL A 76 7.69 -6.68 12.30
C VAL A 76 6.61 -6.74 11.23
N ILE A 77 6.82 -6.08 10.10
CA ILE A 77 5.82 -6.01 9.02
C ILE A 77 5.53 -7.39 8.43
N ALA A 78 6.56 -8.20 8.15
CA ALA A 78 6.37 -9.56 7.63
C ALA A 78 5.57 -10.43 8.61
N ARG A 79 5.80 -10.27 9.92
CA ARG A 79 5.01 -10.98 10.96
C ARG A 79 3.56 -10.52 11.00
N MET A 80 3.30 -9.23 10.77
CA MET A 80 1.94 -8.69 10.70
C MET A 80 1.17 -9.12 9.45
N LEU A 81 1.88 -9.42 8.35
CA LEU A 81 1.30 -9.90 7.09
C LEU A 81 1.17 -11.43 7.02
N ALA A 82 1.87 -12.16 7.89
CA ALA A 82 1.77 -13.61 7.96
C ALA A 82 0.41 -14.02 8.53
N ASP A 83 -0.28 -14.94 7.84
CA ASP A 83 -1.60 -15.46 8.23
C ASP A 83 -1.51 -16.51 9.36
N THR A 84 -0.29 -16.82 9.81
CA THR A 84 -0.03 -17.78 10.88
C THR A 84 0.17 -17.04 12.21
N PRO A 85 -0.60 -17.38 13.27
CA PRO A 85 -0.33 -16.87 14.60
C PRO A 85 1.11 -17.19 14.94
N GLY A 86 1.85 -16.15 15.30
CA GLY A 86 3.26 -16.28 15.52
C GLY A 86 3.63 -17.23 16.65
N GLU A 87 3.93 -18.49 16.35
CA GLU A 87 4.54 -19.40 17.31
C GLU A 87 5.95 -18.89 17.64
N GLY A 88 6.29 -18.86 18.94
CA GLY A 88 7.67 -18.82 19.43
C GLY A 88 8.18 -17.48 19.91
N ASP A 89 8.25 -16.45 19.05
CA ASP A 89 9.00 -15.22 19.36
C ASP A 89 8.11 -13.99 19.48
N THR A 90 8.15 -13.36 20.66
CA THR A 90 7.65 -12.00 20.89
C THR A 90 8.47 -11.02 20.06
N LEU A 91 7.80 -10.12 19.34
CA LEU A 91 8.48 -9.03 18.64
C LEU A 91 9.22 -8.14 19.65
N PRO A 92 10.48 -7.73 19.37
CA PRO A 92 11.20 -6.84 20.28
C PRO A 92 10.45 -5.52 20.48
N GLU A 93 10.32 -5.09 21.73
CA GLU A 93 9.62 -3.84 22.10
C GLU A 93 10.25 -2.63 21.39
N ASP A 94 11.58 -2.55 21.34
CA ASP A 94 12.30 -1.48 20.65
C ASP A 94 11.96 -1.36 19.17
N ASP A 95 11.64 -2.48 18.51
CA ASP A 95 11.23 -2.47 17.10
C ASP A 95 9.80 -2.00 16.94
N LEU A 96 8.90 -2.45 17.81
CA LEU A 96 7.52 -1.96 17.82
C LEU A 96 7.50 -0.44 18.07
N GLN A 97 8.26 0.04 19.06
CA GLN A 97 8.37 1.47 19.35
C GLN A 97 8.95 2.24 18.16
N TYR A 98 10.01 1.73 17.52
CA TYR A 98 10.60 2.37 16.34
C TYR A 98 9.59 2.49 15.19
N LEU A 99 8.79 1.45 14.92
CA LEU A 99 7.78 1.51 13.85
C LEU A 99 6.59 2.39 14.24
N GLU A 100 6.24 2.47 15.51
CA GLU A 100 5.23 3.40 16.03
C GLU A 100 5.71 4.86 15.91
N ASP A 101 6.98 5.14 16.21
CA ASP A 101 7.60 6.46 16.05
C ASP A 101 7.73 6.88 14.57
N LEU A 102 8.03 5.92 13.69
CA LEU A 102 7.94 6.12 12.23
C LEU A 102 6.49 6.30 11.76
N GLY A 103 5.51 5.96 12.60
CA GLY A 103 4.09 6.01 12.30
C GLY A 103 3.63 4.94 11.30
N LEU A 104 4.37 3.83 11.14
CA LEU A 104 3.98 2.74 10.24
C LEU A 104 2.92 1.83 10.86
N ILE A 105 2.93 1.72 12.18
CA ILE A 105 2.01 0.90 12.96
C ILE A 105 1.37 1.70 14.09
N ARG A 106 0.32 1.14 14.68
CA ARG A 106 -0.21 1.52 15.99
C ARG A 106 -0.21 0.29 16.87
N THR A 107 0.12 0.46 18.15
CA THR A 107 0.16 -0.64 19.12
C THR A 107 -1.09 -0.71 19.99
N ARG A 108 -1.95 0.32 19.96
CA ARG A 108 -3.18 0.43 20.76
C ARG A 108 -4.41 0.66 19.86
N PRO A 109 -5.56 0.01 20.14
CA PRO A 109 -5.78 -1.01 21.19
C PRO A 109 -5.15 -2.38 20.86
N GLY A 110 -4.58 -2.53 19.68
CA GLY A 110 -3.80 -3.70 19.28
C GLY A 110 -2.88 -3.34 18.13
N LEU A 111 -1.97 -4.26 17.81
CA LEU A 111 -0.99 -4.09 16.74
C LEU A 111 -1.69 -4.06 15.37
N ALA A 112 -1.60 -2.92 14.67
CA ALA A 112 -2.18 -2.73 13.35
C ALA A 112 -1.36 -1.77 12.49
N ILE A 113 -1.45 -1.89 11.16
CA ILE A 113 -0.87 -0.90 10.23
C ILE A 113 -1.57 0.46 10.43
N ALA A 114 -0.82 1.55 10.47
CA ALA A 114 -1.29 2.83 10.98
C ALA A 114 -2.44 3.46 10.19
N ASN A 115 -2.53 3.23 8.87
CA ASN A 115 -3.58 3.80 8.03
C ASN A 115 -3.87 2.94 6.78
N PRO A 116 -5.03 3.14 6.12
CA PRO A 116 -5.41 2.45 4.89
C PRO A 116 -4.39 2.55 3.76
N ILE A 117 -3.77 3.72 3.52
CA ILE A 117 -2.77 3.89 2.46
C ILE A 117 -1.58 2.94 2.67
N TYR A 118 -1.07 2.83 3.90
CA TYR A 118 0.02 1.90 4.22
C TYR A 118 -0.40 0.44 4.12
N ARG A 119 -1.63 0.10 4.52
CA ARG A 119 -2.16 -1.26 4.40
C ARG A 119 -2.13 -1.75 2.94
N GLU A 120 -2.24 -0.81 2.02
CA GLU A 120 -2.22 -1.03 0.60
C GLU A 120 -0.82 -0.96 -0.02
N VAL A 121 0.00 0.00 0.40
CA VAL A 121 1.35 0.19 -0.18
C VAL A 121 2.33 -0.84 0.35
N ILE A 122 2.33 -1.12 1.66
CA ILE A 122 3.35 -1.96 2.30
C ILE A 122 3.43 -3.37 1.68
N PRO A 123 2.31 -4.13 1.54
CA PRO A 123 2.37 -5.45 0.95
C PRO A 123 2.84 -5.41 -0.51
N ARG A 124 2.33 -4.47 -1.30
CA ARG A 124 2.69 -4.32 -2.72
C ARG A 124 4.17 -4.00 -2.91
N THR A 125 4.76 -3.22 -2.01
CA THR A 125 6.19 -2.88 -2.03
C THR A 125 7.06 -4.10 -1.69
N LEU A 126 6.66 -4.90 -0.69
CA LEU A 126 7.39 -6.12 -0.31
C LEU A 126 7.32 -7.22 -1.38
N THR A 127 6.17 -7.39 -2.03
CA THR A 127 6.01 -8.40 -3.09
C THR A 127 6.59 -7.97 -4.43
N TRP A 128 6.90 -6.68 -4.63
CA TRP A 128 7.34 -6.17 -5.93
C TRP A 128 8.61 -6.84 -6.43
N THR A 129 9.63 -7.01 -5.58
CA THR A 129 10.89 -7.64 -5.98
C THR A 129 10.63 -9.08 -6.43
N THR A 130 9.78 -9.82 -5.71
CA THR A 130 9.34 -11.16 -6.12
C THR A 130 8.55 -11.12 -7.42
N GLN A 131 7.61 -10.19 -7.59
CA GLN A 131 6.80 -10.05 -8.82
C GLN A 131 7.64 -9.74 -10.06
N VAL A 132 8.62 -8.85 -9.96
CA VAL A 132 9.54 -8.53 -11.07
C VAL A 132 10.45 -9.72 -11.39
N GLN A 133 10.74 -10.56 -10.40
CA GLN A 133 11.52 -11.79 -10.58
C GLN A 133 10.69 -12.96 -11.12
N ILE A 134 9.36 -12.90 -11.10
CA ILE A 134 8.49 -13.91 -11.73
C ILE A 134 8.57 -13.69 -13.26
N PRO A 135 9.18 -14.62 -14.03
CA PRO A 135 9.40 -14.46 -15.47
C PRO A 135 8.12 -14.70 -16.32
N GLN A 136 6.93 -14.47 -15.75
CA GLN A 136 5.65 -14.80 -16.39
C GLN A 136 4.98 -13.53 -16.92
N GLU A 137 4.89 -13.39 -18.23
CA GLU A 137 4.14 -12.29 -18.84
C GLU A 137 2.62 -12.54 -18.72
N PRO A 138 1.83 -11.57 -18.23
CA PRO A 138 0.37 -11.70 -18.11
C PRO A 138 -0.32 -12.00 -19.46
N ALA A 139 0.31 -11.62 -20.57
CA ALA A 139 -0.17 -11.87 -21.93
C ALA A 139 -0.40 -13.36 -22.23
N TRP A 140 0.25 -14.29 -21.51
CA TRP A 140 0.07 -15.72 -21.74
C TRP A 140 -1.27 -16.28 -21.25
N TYR A 141 -1.98 -15.55 -20.39
CA TYR A 141 -3.26 -15.95 -19.81
C TYR A 141 -4.45 -15.23 -20.44
N ILE A 142 -4.23 -14.40 -21.45
CA ILE A 142 -5.31 -13.70 -22.16
C ILE A 142 -5.54 -14.41 -23.49
N LYS A 143 -6.76 -14.90 -23.71
CA LYS A 143 -7.17 -15.48 -24.99
C LYS A 143 -7.33 -14.38 -26.04
N GLU A 144 -7.37 -14.76 -27.31
CA GLU A 144 -7.54 -13.79 -28.42
C GLU A 144 -8.82 -12.94 -28.31
N ASP A 145 -9.84 -13.41 -27.56
CA ASP A 145 -11.08 -12.69 -27.28
C ASP A 145 -11.00 -11.73 -26.07
N GLY A 146 -9.82 -11.59 -25.46
CA GLY A 146 -9.58 -10.76 -24.28
C GLY A 146 -10.03 -11.39 -22.95
N SER A 147 -10.57 -12.60 -22.97
CA SER A 147 -10.95 -13.33 -21.75
C SER A 147 -9.74 -14.02 -21.11
N LEU A 148 -9.81 -14.22 -19.78
CA LEU A 148 -8.75 -14.88 -19.03
C LEU A 148 -8.83 -16.41 -19.22
N ASP A 149 -7.72 -17.03 -19.59
CA ASP A 149 -7.52 -18.47 -19.65
C ASP A 149 -7.32 -19.06 -18.24
N MET A 150 -8.44 -19.24 -17.56
CA MET A 150 -8.49 -19.78 -16.20
C MET A 150 -7.82 -21.16 -16.05
N PRO A 151 -8.00 -22.14 -16.96
CA PRO A 151 -7.27 -23.41 -16.90
C PRO A 151 -5.76 -23.23 -16.90
N LYS A 152 -5.22 -22.45 -17.83
CA LYS A 152 -3.77 -22.21 -17.97
C LYS A 152 -3.20 -21.44 -16.78
N LEU A 153 -3.97 -20.47 -16.26
CA LEU A 153 -3.62 -19.73 -15.05
C LEU A 153 -3.50 -20.67 -13.84
N LEU A 154 -4.48 -21.54 -13.64
CA LEU A 154 -4.52 -22.46 -12.50
C LEU A 154 -3.42 -23.52 -12.58
N GLU A 155 -3.10 -24.03 -13.77
CA GLU A 155 -2.02 -25.00 -13.97
C GLU A 155 -0.64 -24.41 -13.63
N ASN A 156 -0.35 -23.22 -14.14
CA ASN A 156 0.91 -22.53 -13.87
C ASN A 156 1.00 -22.05 -12.41
N PHE A 157 -0.12 -21.65 -11.81
CA PHE A 157 -0.19 -21.34 -10.38
C PHE A 157 0.16 -22.58 -9.53
N GLN A 158 -0.41 -23.75 -9.87
CA GLN A 158 -0.07 -25.01 -9.19
C GLN A 158 1.38 -25.44 -9.42
N GLN A 159 1.97 -25.15 -10.58
CA GLN A 159 3.38 -25.43 -10.83
C GLN A 159 4.29 -24.54 -9.98
N PHE A 160 4.01 -23.24 -9.90
CA PHE A 160 4.76 -22.31 -9.06
C PHE A 160 4.80 -22.72 -7.58
N PHE A 161 3.67 -23.18 -7.02
CA PHE A 161 3.58 -23.68 -5.64
C PHE A 161 4.18 -25.07 -5.41
N ARG A 162 4.49 -25.82 -6.47
CA ARG A 162 5.22 -27.10 -6.37
C ARG A 162 6.72 -26.92 -6.40
N GLU A 163 7.19 -25.83 -7.00
CA GLU A 163 8.61 -25.52 -7.18
C GLU A 163 9.17 -24.60 -6.08
N ASN A 164 8.31 -24.02 -5.23
CA ASN A 164 8.64 -23.19 -4.06
C ASN A 164 7.97 -23.72 -2.79
#